data_AF-A0A367M0A0-F1
#
_entry.id   AF-A0A367M0A0-F1
#
_cell.length_a   1.000
_cell.length_b   1.000
_cell.length_c   1.000
_cell.angle_alpha   90.00
_cell.angle_beta   90.00
_cell.angle_gamma   90.00
#
_symmetry.space_group_name_H-M   'P 1'
#
loop_
_entity.id
_entity.type
_entity.pdbx_description
1 polymer ?
#
loop_
_entity_poly.entity_id
_entity_poly.type
_entity_poly.pdbx_seq_one_letter_code
_entity_poly.pdbx_strand_id
1 'polypeptide(L)'
;ILRSLVGAERCIRHSWRKVRVESAPADAKRYANLAFGTMQGTGGSSAMANSWMQLREAGAKARAMLVEAAARQWRVPATELRTRDGFVEHPASQRKASYGSLAAAAAELPVPEKVQLKDPKDFRLIGHQAPRVDVPGKTDGSAQFTLDVSLPGMLVALLQRPPLFGATVKSFDATATRAIPGVVEVVQVPHGVAVVAKGFWAAKQGRDALKVEWDESKAEKRGSEALMAEYRKLAEHPGKPARRDGDAAKA
;
A
#
# COMPACT_ATOMS: atom_id res chain seq x y z
N ILE A 1 -0.31 2.48 0.39
CA ILE A 1 0.97 3.10 0.83
C ILE A 1 1.42 4.24 -0.11
N LEU A 2 1.24 4.12 -1.44
CA LEU A 2 1.53 5.19 -2.43
C LEU A 2 0.83 6.56 -2.22
N ARG A 3 -0.26 6.62 -1.45
CA ARG A 3 -0.94 7.89 -1.12
C ARG A 3 -0.60 8.43 0.28
N SER A 4 0.07 7.64 1.11
CA SER A 4 0.31 7.96 2.51
C SER A 4 1.46 8.96 2.66
N LEU A 5 2.57 8.81 1.94
CA LEU A 5 3.68 9.77 2.02
C LEU A 5 3.35 11.15 1.45
N VAL A 6 2.34 11.23 0.57
CA VAL A 6 1.85 12.47 -0.03
C VAL A 6 1.27 13.44 1.02
N GLY A 7 0.83 12.95 2.19
CA GLY A 7 0.28 13.81 3.25
C GLY A 7 1.33 14.64 4.02
N ALA A 8 2.56 14.13 4.18
CA ALA A 8 3.61 14.82 4.92
C ALA A 8 4.26 15.95 4.09
N GLU A 9 4.51 15.72 2.81
CA GLU A 9 5.06 16.75 1.90
C GLU A 9 4.11 17.93 1.66
N ARG A 10 2.79 17.68 1.78
CA ARG A 10 1.75 18.74 1.72
C ARG A 10 1.93 19.79 2.83
N CYS A 11 2.50 19.42 3.98
CA CYS A 11 2.82 20.36 5.06
C CYS A 11 4.24 20.93 4.97
N ILE A 12 5.20 20.24 4.35
CA ILE A 12 6.62 20.62 4.30
C ILE A 12 6.93 21.67 3.19
N ARG A 13 6.01 22.00 2.27
CA ARG A 13 6.25 22.95 1.15
C ARG A 13 7.43 22.52 0.27
N HIS A 14 7.46 21.25 -0.16
CA HIS A 14 8.42 20.76 -1.14
C HIS A 14 7.89 20.91 -2.58
N SER A 15 8.80 20.92 -3.57
CA SER A 15 8.40 20.95 -4.99
C SER A 15 7.86 19.59 -5.43
N TRP A 16 6.65 19.56 -6.00
CA TRP A 16 5.99 18.33 -6.42
C TRP A 16 6.78 17.52 -7.47
N ARG A 17 7.59 18.18 -8.29
CA ARG A 17 8.42 17.52 -9.31
C ARG A 17 9.59 16.72 -8.74
N LYS A 18 9.95 16.95 -7.46
CA LYS A 18 11.07 16.28 -6.79
C LYS A 18 10.62 15.13 -5.89
N VAL A 19 9.31 14.91 -5.80
CA VAL A 19 8.71 13.86 -4.98
C VAL A 19 8.97 12.51 -5.62
N ARG A 20 9.42 11.55 -4.80
CA ARG A 20 9.53 10.14 -5.16
C ARG A 20 8.67 9.31 -4.22
N VAL A 21 8.14 8.20 -4.73
CA VAL A 21 7.33 7.29 -3.95
C VAL A 21 8.03 5.96 -3.86
N GLU A 22 8.16 5.46 -2.63
CA GLU A 22 8.75 4.17 -2.33
C GLU A 22 7.73 3.31 -1.61
N SER A 23 7.81 2.00 -1.83
CA SER A 23 7.01 1.03 -1.09
C SER A 23 7.57 0.90 0.31
N ALA A 24 6.72 1.08 1.33
CA ALA A 24 7.15 0.85 2.70
C ALA A 24 7.51 -0.64 2.89
N PRO A 25 8.55 -0.94 3.69
CA PRO A 25 8.88 -2.32 4.04
C PRO A 25 7.73 -2.98 4.82
N ALA A 26 7.77 -4.31 4.93
CA ALA A 26 6.81 -5.07 5.75
C ALA A 26 7.12 -4.86 7.24
N ASP A 27 6.59 -3.78 7.81
CA ASP A 27 6.72 -3.40 9.21
C ASP A 27 5.38 -2.86 9.72
N ALA A 28 4.55 -3.79 10.19
CA ALA A 28 3.21 -3.48 10.66
C ALA A 28 3.20 -2.58 11.90
N LYS A 29 4.28 -2.55 12.69
CA LYS A 29 4.37 -1.65 13.85
C LYS A 29 4.49 -0.19 13.41
N ARG A 30 5.21 0.07 12.32
CA ARG A 30 5.42 1.43 11.80
C ARG A 30 4.40 1.88 10.76
N TYR A 31 3.88 0.94 9.96
CA TYR A 31 3.03 1.24 8.80
C TYR A 31 1.62 0.64 8.88
N ALA A 32 1.14 0.32 10.10
CA ALA A 32 -0.23 -0.10 10.33
C ALA A 32 -1.25 0.93 9.82
N ASN A 33 -2.36 0.42 9.32
CA ASN A 33 -3.56 1.20 9.09
C ASN A 33 -4.45 1.07 10.32
N LEU A 34 -4.59 2.15 11.09
CA LEU A 34 -5.30 2.13 12.37
C LEU A 34 -6.79 1.76 12.22
N ALA A 35 -7.40 2.01 11.06
CA ALA A 35 -8.74 1.53 10.75
C ALA A 35 -8.84 -0.01 10.65
N PHE A 36 -7.71 -0.69 10.41
CA PHE A 36 -7.56 -2.14 10.40
C PHE A 36 -6.78 -2.65 11.63
N GLY A 37 -6.69 -1.84 12.70
CA GLY A 37 -5.91 -2.17 13.88
C GLY A 37 -4.41 -2.17 13.62
N THR A 38 -3.75 -3.29 13.87
CA THR A 38 -2.28 -3.43 13.75
C THR A 38 -1.81 -3.92 12.38
N MET A 39 -2.72 -4.07 11.41
CA MET A 39 -2.38 -4.60 10.09
C MET A 39 -1.82 -3.51 9.16
N GLN A 40 -0.69 -3.80 8.51
CA GLN A 40 -0.23 -3.01 7.37
C GLN A 40 -1.02 -3.40 6.12
N GLY A 41 -1.99 -2.56 5.76
CA GLY A 41 -2.83 -2.80 4.59
C GLY A 41 -3.70 -1.59 4.24
N THR A 42 -4.18 -1.54 3.01
CA THR A 42 -5.15 -0.52 2.58
C THR A 42 -6.28 -1.20 1.80
N GLY A 43 -7.52 -0.86 2.12
CA GLY A 43 -8.73 -1.40 1.47
C GLY A 43 -9.93 -0.52 1.81
N GLY A 44 -11.02 -0.59 1.03
CA GLY A 44 -12.21 0.22 1.30
C GLY A 44 -11.96 1.73 1.35
N SER A 45 -11.01 2.24 0.55
CA SER A 45 -10.62 3.65 0.53
C SER A 45 -10.08 4.21 1.87
N SER A 46 -9.62 3.35 2.78
CA SER A 46 -9.20 3.75 4.14
C SER A 46 -7.90 4.55 4.22
N ALA A 47 -7.02 4.46 3.21
CA ALA A 47 -5.66 5.01 3.30
C ALA A 47 -5.62 6.50 3.69
N MET A 48 -6.37 7.36 2.98
CA MET A 48 -6.41 8.79 3.25
C MET A 48 -7.28 9.14 4.45
N ALA A 49 -8.44 8.49 4.59
CA ALA A 49 -9.36 8.73 5.70
C ALA A 49 -8.69 8.44 7.06
N ASN A 50 -7.94 7.34 7.14
CA ASN A 50 -7.18 6.95 8.33
C ASN A 50 -6.01 7.89 8.64
N SER A 51 -5.27 8.28 7.59
CA SER A 51 -3.94 8.89 7.77
C SER A 51 -3.94 10.42 7.65
N TRP A 52 -5.10 11.04 7.42
CA TRP A 52 -5.21 12.47 7.12
C TRP A 52 -4.50 13.36 8.16
N MET A 53 -4.87 13.21 9.44
CA MET A 53 -4.29 14.02 10.52
C MET A 53 -2.85 13.61 10.81
N GLN A 54 -2.58 12.31 10.89
CA GLN A 54 -1.24 11.76 11.15
C GLN A 54 -0.20 12.34 10.21
N LEU A 55 -0.50 12.40 8.92
CA LEU A 55 0.43 12.89 7.91
C LEU A 55 0.58 14.41 7.93
N ARG A 56 -0.50 15.16 8.22
CA ARG A 56 -0.44 16.62 8.37
C ARG A 56 0.42 17.01 9.57
N GLU A 57 0.27 16.31 10.68
CA GLU A 57 1.07 16.50 11.89
C GLU A 57 2.53 16.10 11.66
N ALA A 58 2.80 14.92 11.08
CA ALA A 58 4.15 14.50 10.75
C ALA A 58 4.86 15.51 9.85
N GLY A 59 4.19 15.99 8.80
CA GLY A 59 4.75 17.02 7.93
C GLY A 59 4.94 18.39 8.61
N ALA A 60 4.07 18.76 9.55
CA ALA A 60 4.24 20.01 10.30
C ALA A 60 5.38 19.93 11.33
N LYS A 61 5.55 18.78 11.99
CA LYS A 61 6.68 18.48 12.90
C LYS A 61 8.00 18.49 12.16
N ALA A 62 8.10 17.77 11.05
CA ALA A 62 9.29 17.78 10.19
C ALA A 62 9.65 19.20 9.72
N ARG A 63 8.65 20.00 9.30
CA ARG A 63 8.88 21.41 8.92
C ARG A 63 9.43 22.23 10.07
N ALA A 64 8.87 22.09 11.28
CA ALA A 64 9.33 22.81 12.45
C ALA A 64 10.78 22.46 12.81
N MET A 65 11.14 21.17 12.75
CA MET A 65 12.51 20.70 13.00
C MET A 65 13.50 21.24 11.96
N LEU A 66 13.12 21.28 10.68
CA LEU A 66 13.95 21.88 9.62
C LEU A 66 14.18 23.38 9.82
N VAL A 67 13.14 24.11 10.21
CA VAL A 67 13.24 25.55 10.51
C VAL A 67 14.12 25.79 11.73
N GLU A 68 13.95 25.01 12.79
CA GLU A 68 14.78 25.10 14.00
C GLU A 68 16.25 24.80 13.72
N ALA A 69 16.55 23.78 12.91
CA ALA A 69 17.92 23.48 12.50
C ALA A 69 18.57 24.66 11.77
N ALA A 70 17.85 25.30 10.85
CA ALA A 70 18.33 26.49 10.15
C ALA A 70 18.49 27.70 11.08
N ALA A 71 17.54 27.89 12.01
CA ALA A 71 17.58 28.96 13.02
C ALA A 71 18.86 28.86 13.87
N ARG A 72 19.19 27.66 14.35
CA ARG A 72 20.43 27.38 15.09
C ARG A 72 21.68 27.63 14.25
N GLN A 73 21.70 27.14 13.01
CA GLN A 73 22.85 27.30 12.11
C GLN A 73 23.11 28.77 11.79
N TRP A 74 22.06 29.56 11.58
CA TRP A 74 22.17 30.97 11.19
C TRP A 74 22.18 31.94 12.36
N ARG A 75 21.89 31.46 13.58
CA ARG A 75 21.73 32.24 14.81
C ARG A 75 20.69 33.34 14.66
N VAL A 76 19.52 32.98 14.11
CA VAL A 76 18.38 33.89 13.93
C VAL A 76 17.10 33.26 14.50
N PRO A 77 16.10 34.05 14.92
CA PRO A 77 14.82 33.51 15.38
C PRO A 77 14.12 32.68 14.31
N ALA A 78 13.58 31.51 14.69
CA ALA A 78 12.81 30.64 13.80
C ALA A 78 11.59 31.35 13.16
N THR A 79 11.03 32.36 13.83
CA THR A 79 9.91 33.19 13.36
C THR A 79 10.26 34.07 12.15
N GLU A 80 11.54 34.36 11.93
CA GLU A 80 12.02 35.12 10.76
C GLU A 80 12.22 34.23 9.53
N LEU A 81 12.19 32.91 9.72
CA LEU A 81 12.43 31.94 8.67
C LEU A 81 11.16 31.55 7.93
N ARG A 82 11.29 31.36 6.62
CA ARG A 82 10.20 30.91 5.75
C ARG A 82 10.59 29.61 5.08
N THR A 83 9.60 28.78 4.84
CA THR A 83 9.77 27.53 4.10
C THR A 83 9.15 27.66 2.71
N ARG A 84 9.87 27.29 1.65
CA ARG A 84 9.35 27.35 0.28
C ARG A 84 10.06 26.37 -0.64
N ASP A 85 9.28 25.65 -1.42
CA ASP A 85 9.69 24.77 -2.53
C ASP A 85 10.91 23.86 -2.22
N GLY A 86 11.00 23.36 -0.98
CA GLY A 86 12.07 22.46 -0.53
C GLY A 86 13.22 23.12 0.23
N PHE A 87 13.06 24.38 0.63
CA PHE A 87 14.09 25.18 1.28
C PHE A 87 13.57 25.91 2.52
N VAL A 88 14.47 26.15 3.46
CA VAL A 88 14.33 27.18 4.49
C VAL A 88 15.05 28.43 3.99
N GLU A 89 14.41 29.59 4.12
CA GLU A 89 14.85 30.89 3.61
C GLU A 89 14.82 31.91 4.75
N HIS A 90 15.84 32.74 4.86
CA HIS A 90 15.87 33.89 5.77
C HIS A 90 15.82 35.19 4.96
N PRO A 91 14.65 35.84 4.82
CA PRO A 91 14.48 36.98 3.91
C PRO A 91 15.42 38.15 4.19
N ALA A 92 15.68 38.47 5.46
CA ALA A 92 16.50 39.63 5.84
C ALA A 92 17.97 39.48 5.43
N SER A 93 18.51 38.25 5.45
CA SER A 93 19.90 37.97 5.07
C SER A 93 20.05 37.33 3.69
N GLN A 94 18.94 37.06 2.99
CA GLN A 94 18.87 36.29 1.75
C GLN A 94 19.51 34.88 1.80
N ARG A 95 19.79 34.35 3.00
CA ARG A 95 20.30 32.98 3.16
C ARG A 95 19.22 31.95 2.82
N LYS A 96 19.67 30.84 2.25
CA LYS A 96 18.81 29.73 1.83
C LYS A 96 19.52 28.40 2.03
N ALA A 97 18.82 27.44 2.63
CA ALA A 97 19.30 26.08 2.82
C ALA A 97 18.25 25.07 2.34
N SER A 98 18.71 24.02 1.68
CA SER A 98 17.82 22.94 1.23
C SER A 98 17.38 22.09 2.42
N TYR A 99 16.23 21.42 2.34
CA TYR A 99 15.85 20.47 3.37
C TYR A 99 16.84 19.32 3.52
N GLY A 100 17.42 18.85 2.41
CA GLY A 100 18.44 17.79 2.44
C GLY A 100 19.67 18.19 3.26
N SER A 101 20.17 19.42 3.08
CA SER A 101 21.31 19.94 3.86
C SER A 101 21.01 20.14 5.35
N LEU A 102 19.73 20.29 5.72
CA LEU A 102 19.30 20.47 7.11
C LEU A 102 18.83 19.16 7.76
N ALA A 103 18.59 18.10 6.98
CA ALA A 103 17.89 16.90 7.44
C ALA A 103 18.61 16.19 8.59
N ALA A 104 19.94 16.03 8.49
CA ALA A 104 20.74 15.41 9.54
C ALA A 104 20.69 16.20 10.84
N ALA A 105 20.92 17.52 10.78
CA ALA A 105 20.84 18.39 11.96
C ALA A 105 19.41 18.44 12.55
N ALA A 106 18.39 18.41 11.70
CA ALA A 106 17.00 18.39 12.14
C ALA A 106 16.63 17.08 12.84
N ALA A 107 17.18 15.93 12.41
CA ALA A 107 16.90 14.62 13.00
C ALA A 107 17.38 14.49 14.46
N GLU A 108 18.42 15.25 14.83
CA GLU A 108 18.96 15.31 16.20
C GLU A 108 18.12 16.19 17.15
N LEU A 109 17.14 16.94 16.61
CA LEU A 109 16.28 17.79 17.42
C LEU A 109 15.13 16.98 18.03
N PRO A 110 14.66 17.35 19.24
CA PRO A 110 13.47 16.76 19.81
C PRO A 110 12.27 17.04 18.89
N VAL A 111 11.44 16.01 18.66
CA VAL A 111 10.22 16.15 17.88
C VAL A 111 9.22 17.02 18.66
N PRO A 112 8.73 18.14 18.11
CA PRO A 112 7.77 18.98 18.82
C PRO A 112 6.47 18.23 19.13
N GLU A 113 5.98 18.34 20.37
CA GLU A 113 4.73 17.73 20.78
C GLU A 113 3.54 18.36 20.05
N LYS A 114 3.51 19.70 20.02
CA LYS A 114 2.46 20.52 19.39
C LYS A 114 3.03 21.26 18.19
N VAL A 115 2.26 21.30 17.10
CA VAL A 115 2.60 22.03 15.88
C VAL A 115 1.40 22.72 15.28
N GLN A 116 1.61 23.91 14.74
CA GLN A 116 0.57 24.60 13.98
C GLN A 116 0.44 23.95 12.59
N LEU A 117 -0.74 23.38 12.34
CA LEU A 117 -1.12 22.91 11.02
C LEU A 117 -1.45 24.08 10.10
N LYS A 118 -1.20 23.91 8.81
CA LYS A 118 -1.61 24.90 7.79
C LYS A 118 -3.13 25.01 7.74
N ASP A 119 -3.61 26.24 7.61
CA ASP A 119 -5.00 26.54 7.30
C ASP A 119 -5.34 25.96 5.91
N PRO A 120 -6.53 25.37 5.71
CA PRO A 120 -6.98 24.92 4.40
C PRO A 120 -6.84 25.94 3.27
N LYS A 121 -7.00 27.25 3.55
CA LYS A 121 -6.80 28.31 2.54
C LYS A 121 -5.36 28.42 2.03
N ASP A 122 -4.39 27.94 2.82
CA ASP A 122 -2.96 27.95 2.47
C ASP A 122 -2.53 26.66 1.75
N PHE A 123 -3.47 25.77 1.45
CA PHE A 123 -3.20 24.56 0.70
C PHE A 123 -2.91 24.90 -0.77
N ARG A 124 -1.76 24.41 -1.27
CA ARG A 124 -1.37 24.59 -2.68
C ARG A 124 -1.63 23.37 -3.56
N LEU A 125 -1.69 22.17 -2.95
CA LEU A 125 -1.86 20.89 -3.66
C LEU A 125 -3.16 20.16 -3.29
N ILE A 126 -3.72 20.45 -2.11
CA ILE A 126 -4.96 19.83 -1.65
C ILE A 126 -6.11 20.65 -2.23
N GLY A 127 -7.09 19.99 -2.85
CA GLY A 127 -8.17 20.68 -3.57
C GLY A 127 -7.79 21.16 -4.97
N HIS A 128 -6.55 20.92 -5.41
CA HIS A 128 -6.05 21.29 -6.73
C HIS A 128 -5.57 20.06 -7.52
N GLN A 129 -5.57 20.17 -8.85
CA GLN A 129 -5.07 19.14 -9.72
C GLN A 129 -3.52 19.17 -9.73
N ALA A 130 -2.90 18.06 -9.36
CA ALA A 130 -1.46 17.86 -9.47
C ALA A 130 -1.20 16.60 -10.30
N PRO A 131 -0.16 16.57 -11.16
CA PRO A 131 0.17 15.40 -11.94
C PRO A 131 0.52 14.23 -11.02
N ARG A 132 0.12 13.01 -11.36
CA ARG A 132 0.48 11.85 -10.53
C ARG A 132 1.93 11.46 -10.77
N VAL A 133 2.68 11.33 -9.68
CA VAL A 133 4.10 10.90 -9.68
C VAL A 133 4.32 9.51 -10.27
N ASP A 134 3.31 8.64 -10.22
CA ASP A 134 3.40 7.27 -10.71
C ASP A 134 2.92 7.10 -12.17
N VAL A 135 2.49 8.17 -12.85
CA VAL A 135 2.00 8.08 -14.23
C VAL A 135 3.13 7.82 -15.24
N PRO A 136 4.25 8.56 -15.26
CA PRO A 136 5.29 8.37 -16.27
C PRO A 136 5.75 6.91 -16.38
N GLY A 137 6.09 6.29 -15.25
CA GLY A 137 6.54 4.91 -15.21
C GLY A 137 5.49 3.89 -15.66
N LYS A 138 4.20 4.21 -15.51
CA LYS A 138 3.09 3.36 -15.97
C LYS A 138 2.80 3.52 -17.46
N THR A 139 3.20 4.63 -18.07
CA THR A 139 2.98 4.90 -19.49
C THR A 139 4.16 4.50 -20.37
N ASP A 140 5.37 4.46 -19.83
CA ASP A 140 6.59 4.10 -20.57
C ASP A 140 7.10 2.67 -20.28
N GLY A 141 6.45 1.94 -19.38
CA GLY A 141 6.81 0.58 -19.01
C GLY A 141 7.99 0.45 -18.03
N SER A 142 8.51 1.57 -17.49
CA SER A 142 9.60 1.54 -16.50
C SER A 142 9.14 1.21 -15.07
N ALA A 143 7.84 1.23 -14.81
CA ALA A 143 7.30 0.82 -13.51
C ALA A 143 7.48 -0.69 -13.31
N GLN A 144 8.18 -1.07 -12.24
CA GLN A 144 8.31 -2.45 -11.81
C GLN A 144 7.10 -2.89 -10.99
N PHE A 145 6.48 -3.98 -11.40
CA PHE A 145 5.46 -4.72 -10.68
C PHE A 145 6.02 -6.01 -10.10
N THR A 146 5.26 -6.68 -9.24
CA THR A 146 5.70 -7.91 -8.57
C THR A 146 6.04 -9.04 -9.53
N LEU A 147 5.45 -9.05 -10.74
CA LEU A 147 5.74 -10.03 -11.79
C LEU A 147 7.06 -9.76 -12.53
N ASP A 148 7.59 -8.53 -12.45
CA ASP A 148 8.85 -8.15 -13.10
C ASP A 148 10.06 -8.47 -12.23
N VAL A 149 9.83 -8.83 -10.96
CA VAL A 149 10.89 -9.19 -10.02
C VAL A 149 11.51 -10.52 -10.42
N SER A 150 12.83 -10.54 -10.63
CA SER A 150 13.61 -11.74 -10.88
C SER A 150 14.90 -11.71 -10.05
N LEU A 151 15.12 -12.73 -9.24
CA LEU A 151 16.30 -12.87 -8.38
C LEU A 151 17.17 -14.03 -8.85
N PRO A 152 18.51 -13.97 -8.64
CA PRO A 152 19.38 -15.11 -8.91
C PRO A 152 18.89 -16.37 -8.19
N GLY A 153 18.67 -17.45 -8.94
CA GLY A 153 18.18 -18.72 -8.41
C GLY A 153 16.69 -18.76 -8.03
N MET A 154 15.91 -17.73 -8.37
CA MET A 154 14.46 -17.70 -8.08
C MET A 154 13.73 -18.84 -8.79
N LEU A 155 12.95 -19.61 -8.03
CA LEU A 155 12.07 -20.65 -8.55
C LEU A 155 10.66 -20.09 -8.77
N VAL A 156 9.93 -20.69 -9.71
CA VAL A 156 8.55 -20.38 -10.01
C VAL A 156 7.65 -21.47 -9.46
N ALA A 157 6.64 -21.10 -8.67
CA ALA A 157 5.65 -22.02 -8.13
C ALA A 157 4.29 -21.81 -8.80
N LEU A 158 3.73 -22.87 -9.40
CA LEU A 158 2.37 -22.88 -9.93
C LEU A 158 1.50 -23.78 -9.06
N LEU A 159 0.39 -23.22 -8.56
CA LEU A 159 -0.53 -23.92 -7.68
C LEU A 159 -1.67 -24.54 -8.48
N GLN A 160 -1.88 -25.85 -8.34
CA GLN A 160 -3.12 -26.52 -8.73
C GLN A 160 -4.11 -26.43 -7.57
N ARG A 161 -5.27 -25.85 -7.82
CA ARG A 161 -6.34 -25.64 -6.84
C ARG A 161 -7.53 -26.53 -7.14
N PRO A 162 -8.34 -26.88 -6.12
CA PRO A 162 -9.58 -27.59 -6.35
C PRO A 162 -10.54 -26.78 -7.23
N PRO A 163 -11.41 -27.44 -8.01
CA PRO A 163 -12.41 -26.77 -8.83
C PRO A 163 -13.57 -26.17 -8.01
N LEU A 164 -13.78 -26.64 -6.77
CA LEU A 164 -14.86 -26.19 -5.89
C LEU A 164 -14.33 -25.44 -4.66
N PHE A 165 -15.03 -24.37 -4.27
CA PHE A 165 -14.73 -23.64 -3.05
C PHE A 165 -14.95 -24.53 -1.82
N GLY A 166 -13.96 -24.60 -0.93
CA GLY A 166 -14.03 -25.42 0.29
C GLY A 166 -13.59 -26.88 0.11
N ALA A 167 -13.33 -27.33 -1.13
CA ALA A 167 -12.69 -28.62 -1.34
C ALA A 167 -11.20 -28.59 -0.91
N THR A 168 -10.68 -29.77 -0.56
CA THR A 168 -9.29 -29.96 -0.10
C THR A 168 -8.61 -31.08 -0.86
N VAL A 169 -7.28 -31.18 -0.78
CA VAL A 169 -6.53 -32.30 -1.36
C VAL A 169 -6.85 -33.57 -0.56
N LYS A 170 -7.35 -34.62 -1.24
CA LYS A 170 -7.49 -35.96 -0.67
C LYS A 170 -6.20 -36.75 -0.85
N SER A 171 -5.69 -36.76 -2.07
CA SER A 171 -4.44 -37.43 -2.47
C SER A 171 -3.90 -36.77 -3.75
N PHE A 172 -2.64 -37.03 -4.10
CA PHE A 172 -2.08 -36.63 -5.40
C PHE A 172 -0.99 -37.60 -5.87
N ASP A 173 -0.83 -37.70 -7.19
CA ASP A 173 0.27 -38.42 -7.84
C ASP A 173 1.13 -37.43 -8.64
N ALA A 174 2.37 -37.26 -8.17
CA ALA A 174 3.36 -36.35 -8.75
C ALA A 174 4.37 -37.06 -9.66
N THR A 175 4.20 -38.34 -10.00
CA THR A 175 5.19 -39.14 -10.73
C THR A 175 5.50 -38.53 -12.10
N ALA A 176 4.47 -38.24 -12.91
CA ALA A 176 4.63 -37.60 -14.21
C ALA A 176 5.17 -36.16 -14.09
N THR A 177 4.76 -35.43 -13.05
CA THR A 177 5.23 -34.08 -12.76
C THR A 177 6.73 -34.05 -12.48
N ARG A 178 7.23 -34.96 -11.64
CA ARG A 178 8.66 -35.04 -11.27
C ARG A 178 9.57 -35.45 -12.45
N ALA A 179 9.01 -36.12 -13.46
CA ALA A 179 9.75 -36.50 -14.67
C ALA A 179 10.00 -35.32 -15.63
N ILE A 180 9.32 -34.18 -15.45
CA ILE A 180 9.45 -33.02 -16.36
C ILE A 180 10.74 -32.25 -16.05
N PRO A 181 11.64 -32.07 -17.04
CA PRO A 181 12.88 -31.32 -16.84
C PRO A 181 12.62 -29.91 -16.31
N GLY A 182 13.33 -29.56 -15.23
CA GLY A 182 13.23 -28.24 -14.60
C GLY A 182 12.22 -28.16 -13.45
N VAL A 183 11.36 -29.16 -13.27
CA VAL A 183 10.61 -29.32 -12.01
C VAL A 183 11.59 -29.65 -10.89
N VAL A 184 11.46 -28.95 -9.77
CA VAL A 184 12.33 -29.06 -8.59
C VAL A 184 11.61 -29.78 -7.47
N GLU A 185 10.36 -29.41 -7.19
CA GLU A 185 9.60 -30.00 -6.08
C GLU A 185 8.09 -29.93 -6.31
N VAL A 186 7.35 -30.84 -5.67
CA VAL A 186 5.88 -30.83 -5.63
C VAL A 186 5.42 -30.90 -4.16
N VAL A 187 4.77 -29.84 -3.68
CA VAL A 187 4.43 -29.67 -2.26
C VAL A 187 2.93 -29.45 -2.09
N GLN A 188 2.27 -30.24 -1.24
CA GLN A 188 0.91 -29.97 -0.82
C GLN A 188 0.86 -28.75 0.11
N VAL A 189 -0.07 -27.84 -0.15
CA VAL A 189 -0.36 -26.64 0.66
C VAL A 189 -1.84 -26.67 1.09
N PRO A 190 -2.29 -25.84 2.06
CA PRO A 190 -3.65 -25.94 2.61
C PRO A 190 -4.79 -25.94 1.58
N HIS A 191 -4.59 -25.28 0.43
CA HIS A 191 -5.60 -25.12 -0.62
C HIS A 191 -5.13 -25.63 -1.99
N GLY A 192 -4.29 -26.67 -2.04
CA GLY A 192 -3.88 -27.27 -3.31
C GLY A 192 -2.51 -27.93 -3.28
N VAL A 193 -1.93 -28.12 -4.47
CA VAL A 193 -0.58 -28.67 -4.63
C VAL A 193 0.25 -27.73 -5.50
N ALA A 194 1.38 -27.27 -4.96
CA ALA A 194 2.30 -26.36 -5.62
C ALA A 194 3.38 -27.16 -6.38
N VAL A 195 3.53 -26.88 -7.66
CA VAL A 195 4.64 -27.36 -8.49
C VAL A 195 5.68 -26.26 -8.59
N VAL A 196 6.87 -26.52 -8.06
CA VAL A 196 7.99 -25.59 -8.01
C VAL A 196 9.00 -25.99 -9.08
N ALA A 197 9.41 -25.04 -9.93
CA ALA A 197 10.32 -25.30 -11.04
C ALA A 197 11.29 -24.14 -11.29
N LYS A 198 12.32 -24.37 -12.10
CA LYS A 198 13.33 -23.36 -12.50
C LYS A 198 12.79 -22.26 -13.42
N GLY A 199 11.54 -22.37 -13.88
CA GLY A 199 10.90 -21.40 -14.74
C GLY A 199 9.41 -21.69 -14.94
N PHE A 200 8.70 -20.69 -15.43
CA PHE A 200 7.24 -20.76 -15.60
C PHE A 200 6.80 -21.94 -16.47
N TRP A 201 7.48 -22.20 -17.58
CA TRP A 201 7.07 -23.24 -18.53
C TRP A 201 7.15 -24.64 -17.91
N ALA A 202 8.27 -24.98 -17.27
CA ALA A 202 8.42 -26.26 -16.56
C ALA A 202 7.41 -26.40 -15.41
N ALA A 203 7.16 -25.33 -14.64
CA ALA A 203 6.14 -25.34 -13.59
C ALA A 203 4.73 -25.57 -14.18
N LYS A 204 4.41 -24.96 -15.33
CA LYS A 204 3.12 -25.11 -16.00
C LYS A 204 2.93 -26.52 -16.51
N GLN A 205 3.90 -27.06 -17.25
CA GLN A 205 3.84 -28.45 -17.73
C GLN A 205 3.75 -29.43 -16.56
N GLY A 206 4.54 -29.20 -15.50
CA GLY A 206 4.51 -30.00 -14.29
C GLY A 206 3.14 -30.01 -13.60
N ARG A 207 2.52 -28.83 -13.47
CA ARG A 207 1.15 -28.70 -12.94
C ARG A 207 0.13 -29.37 -13.85
N ASP A 208 0.23 -29.20 -15.17
CA ASP A 208 -0.74 -29.78 -16.10
C ASP A 208 -0.64 -31.32 -16.15
N ALA A 209 0.52 -31.90 -15.81
CA ALA A 209 0.73 -33.35 -15.66
C ALA A 209 0.34 -33.89 -14.27
N LEU A 210 0.12 -33.02 -13.28
CA LEU A 210 -0.15 -33.40 -11.91
C LEU A 210 -1.59 -33.93 -11.76
N LYS A 211 -1.71 -35.11 -11.18
CA LYS A 211 -3.00 -35.72 -10.86
C LYS A 211 -3.33 -35.49 -9.40
N VAL A 212 -4.47 -34.89 -9.13
CA VAL A 212 -4.94 -34.60 -7.76
C VAL A 212 -6.36 -35.13 -7.61
N GLU A 213 -6.58 -35.89 -6.54
CA GLU A 213 -7.92 -36.22 -6.09
C GLU A 213 -8.35 -35.22 -5.03
N TRP A 214 -9.55 -34.67 -5.21
CA TRP A 214 -10.12 -33.68 -4.31
C TRP A 214 -11.12 -34.32 -3.36
N ASP A 215 -11.10 -33.90 -2.10
CA ASP A 215 -12.20 -34.11 -1.17
C ASP A 215 -13.18 -32.93 -1.28
N GLU A 216 -14.37 -33.21 -1.80
CA GLU A 216 -15.43 -32.24 -2.04
C GLU A 216 -16.55 -32.34 -0.99
N SER A 217 -16.37 -33.11 0.09
CA SER A 217 -17.40 -33.37 1.10
C SER A 217 -17.91 -32.08 1.76
N LYS A 218 -17.04 -31.08 1.94
CA LYS A 218 -17.35 -29.77 2.53
C LYS A 218 -17.42 -28.64 1.49
N ALA A 219 -17.36 -28.98 0.21
CA ALA A 219 -17.30 -27.98 -0.85
C ALA A 219 -18.68 -27.40 -1.18
N GLU A 220 -18.68 -26.17 -1.68
CA GLU A 220 -19.87 -25.57 -2.28
C GLU A 220 -20.24 -26.32 -3.56
N LYS A 221 -21.49 -26.80 -3.63
CA LYS A 221 -22.00 -27.59 -4.76
C LYS A 221 -23.05 -26.85 -5.58
N ARG A 222 -23.53 -25.70 -5.10
CA ARG A 222 -24.51 -24.88 -5.82
C ARG A 222 -23.86 -24.24 -7.05
N GLY A 223 -24.57 -24.30 -8.17
CA GLY A 223 -24.23 -23.53 -9.37
C GLY A 223 -24.77 -22.11 -9.33
N SER A 224 -24.40 -21.31 -10.34
CA SER A 224 -24.79 -19.90 -10.45
C SER A 224 -26.31 -19.69 -10.41
N GLU A 225 -27.10 -20.58 -11.01
CA GLU A 225 -28.57 -20.49 -11.03
C GLU A 225 -29.16 -20.57 -9.62
N ALA A 226 -28.76 -21.58 -8.83
CA ALA A 226 -29.22 -21.76 -7.46
C ALA A 226 -28.81 -20.58 -6.56
N LEU A 227 -27.55 -20.13 -6.68
CA LEU A 227 -27.06 -18.96 -5.93
C LEU A 227 -27.84 -17.69 -6.30
N MET A 228 -28.14 -17.47 -7.58
CA MET A 228 -28.91 -16.31 -8.01
C MET A 228 -30.38 -16.37 -7.55
N ALA A 229 -31.00 -17.55 -7.56
CA ALA A 229 -32.34 -17.71 -7.01
C ALA A 229 -32.38 -17.40 -5.51
N GLU A 230 -31.37 -17.84 -4.76
CA GLU A 230 -31.24 -17.55 -3.33
C GLU A 230 -30.98 -16.06 -3.06
N TYR A 231 -30.11 -15.41 -3.81
CA TYR A 231 -29.87 -13.97 -3.68
C TYR A 231 -31.13 -13.14 -3.96
N ARG A 232 -31.96 -13.54 -4.94
CA ARG A 232 -33.26 -12.88 -5.19
C ARG A 232 -34.20 -13.00 -4.00
N LYS A 233 -34.34 -14.20 -3.43
CA LYS A 233 -35.15 -14.41 -2.21
C LYS A 233 -34.63 -13.60 -1.03
N LEU A 234 -33.31 -13.55 -0.83
CA LEU A 234 -32.71 -12.75 0.24
C LEU A 234 -32.95 -11.24 0.05
N ALA A 235 -33.02 -10.77 -1.21
CA ALA A 235 -33.29 -9.37 -1.52
C ALA A 235 -34.74 -8.94 -1.23
N GLU A 236 -35.66 -9.87 -1.07
CA GLU A 236 -37.05 -9.59 -0.64
C GLU A 236 -37.13 -9.26 0.86
N HIS A 237 -36.08 -9.56 1.62
CA HIS A 237 -35.99 -9.25 3.04
C HIS A 237 -35.17 -7.98 3.30
N PRO A 238 -35.48 -7.22 4.38
CA PRO A 238 -34.68 -6.08 4.77
C PRO A 238 -33.21 -6.47 4.99
N GLY A 239 -32.31 -5.83 4.23
CA GLY A 239 -30.87 -6.01 4.40
C GLY A 239 -30.37 -5.46 5.74
N LYS A 240 -29.16 -5.87 6.15
CA LYS A 240 -28.51 -5.26 7.32
C LYS A 240 -28.22 -3.79 7.02
N PRO A 241 -28.74 -2.83 7.81
CA PRO A 241 -28.52 -1.41 7.55
C PRO A 241 -27.03 -1.10 7.71
N ALA A 242 -26.38 -0.75 6.60
CA ALA A 242 -24.96 -0.34 6.60
C ALA A 242 -24.77 1.01 7.30
N ARG A 243 -25.78 1.88 7.22
CA ARG A 243 -25.84 3.18 7.88
C ARG A 243 -27.31 3.60 8.03
N ARG A 244 -27.64 4.31 9.10
CA ARG A 244 -28.97 4.88 9.36
C ARG A 244 -28.81 6.38 9.67
N ASP A 245 -28.75 7.20 8.63
CA ASP A 245 -28.75 8.66 8.78
C ASP A 245 -30.12 9.22 8.40
N GLY A 246 -30.65 10.08 9.25
CA GLY A 246 -31.97 10.68 9.06
C GLY A 246 -33.14 9.72 9.36
N ASP A 247 -34.34 10.28 9.39
CA ASP A 247 -35.60 9.55 9.57
C ASP A 247 -36.57 9.99 8.48
N ALA A 248 -36.57 9.25 7.36
CA ALA A 248 -37.44 9.54 6.22
C ALA A 248 -38.92 9.42 6.56
N ALA A 249 -39.30 8.73 7.64
CA ALA A 249 -40.69 8.63 8.10
C ALA A 249 -41.12 9.85 8.93
N LYS A 250 -40.17 10.70 9.35
CA LYS A 250 -40.42 11.97 10.06
C LYS A 250 -40.24 13.22 9.18
N ALA A 251 -39.96 13.04 7.89
CA ALA A 251 -39.88 14.12 6.90
C ALA A 251 -41.20 14.23 6.13
#